data_AF-A0A970LSM7-F1
#
_entry.id   AF-A0A970LSM7-F1
#
_cell.length_a   1.000
_cell.length_b   1.000
_cell.length_c   1.000
_cell.angle_alpha   90.00
_cell.angle_beta   90.00
_cell.angle_gamma   90.00
#
_symmetry.space_group_name_H-M   'P 1'
#
loop_
_entity.id
_entity.type
_entity.pdbx_description
1 polymer ?
#
loop_
_entity_poly.entity_id
_entity_poly.type
_entity_poly.pdbx_seq_one_letter_code
_entity_poly.pdbx_strand_id
1 'polypeptide(L)'
;MAKWIKSMTPEQAWNEFVTDSVEMFLSNFRSEGYTDIEAACIRYAADIPIIYRRPFLQSQLDHIASLLKQYIDAYLHKKGGIDKIRFYTDEELDLMDELETQELLEWFKEELEDLKRQ
;
A
#
# COMPACT_ATOMS: atom_id res chain seq x y z
N MET A 1 -10.88 14.13 15.77
CA MET A 1 -9.72 13.80 14.93
C MET A 1 -8.59 13.33 15.83
N ALA A 2 -8.11 12.10 15.67
CA ALA A 2 -6.97 11.61 16.45
C ALA A 2 -5.76 12.51 16.16
N LYS A 3 -5.15 13.10 17.19
CA LYS A 3 -4.15 14.18 17.04
C LYS A 3 -2.94 13.75 16.19
N TRP A 4 -2.58 12.48 16.23
CA TRP A 4 -1.39 11.95 15.55
C TRP A 4 -1.53 11.95 14.02
N ILE A 5 -2.71 11.62 13.48
CA ILE A 5 -2.95 11.60 12.02
C ILE A 5 -2.77 12.99 11.41
N LYS A 6 -3.21 14.04 12.12
CA LYS A 6 -3.11 15.44 11.64
C LYS A 6 -1.67 15.94 11.56
N SER A 7 -0.75 15.36 12.33
CA SER A 7 0.65 15.78 12.39
C SER A 7 1.58 14.96 11.49
N MET A 8 1.05 13.97 10.75
CA MET A 8 1.87 13.11 9.91
C MET A 8 2.42 13.88 8.71
N THR A 9 3.67 13.61 8.37
CA THR A 9 4.22 13.94 7.05
C THR A 9 3.74 12.94 6.00
N PRO A 10 3.82 13.27 4.71
CA PRO A 10 3.55 12.31 3.63
C PRO A 10 4.34 11.00 3.76
N GLU A 11 5.63 11.09 4.11
CA GLU A 11 6.50 9.92 4.32
C GLU A 11 6.07 9.07 5.52
N GLN A 12 5.68 9.71 6.63
CA GLN A 12 5.16 8.99 7.79
C GLN A 12 3.84 8.28 7.47
N ALA A 13 2.96 8.93 6.69
CA ALA A 13 1.71 8.32 6.26
C ALA A 13 1.96 7.12 5.33
N TRP A 14 2.89 7.25 4.37
CA TRP A 14 3.25 6.15 3.49
C TRP A 14 3.75 4.95 4.30
N ASN A 15 4.74 5.16 5.17
CA ASN A 15 5.35 4.08 5.95
C ASN A 15 4.41 3.46 7.00
N GLU A 16 3.43 4.22 7.50
CA GLU A 16 2.44 3.68 8.44
C GLU A 16 1.41 2.82 7.72
N PHE A 17 0.84 3.33 6.63
CA PHE A 17 -0.35 2.75 6.03
C PHE A 17 -0.06 1.81 4.87
N VAL A 18 1.05 1.98 4.15
CA VAL A 18 1.37 1.25 2.92
C VAL A 18 2.64 0.42 3.11
N THR A 19 2.54 -0.87 2.84
CA THR A 19 3.68 -1.82 2.88
C THR A 19 4.45 -1.88 1.58
N ASP A 20 3.80 -1.47 0.49
CA ASP A 20 4.26 -1.70 -0.87
C ASP A 20 5.19 -0.58 -1.37
N SER A 21 5.96 -0.89 -2.41
CA SER A 21 6.64 0.14 -3.18
C SER A 21 5.64 1.03 -3.93
N VAL A 22 6.02 2.25 -4.30
CA VAL A 22 5.16 3.14 -5.11
C VAL A 22 4.84 2.49 -6.46
N GLU A 23 5.81 1.82 -7.08
CA GLU A 23 5.61 1.10 -8.33
C GLU A 23 4.58 -0.02 -8.20
N MET A 24 4.67 -0.84 -7.14
CA MET A 24 3.73 -1.93 -6.89
C MET A 24 2.33 -1.40 -6.55
N PHE A 25 2.24 -0.41 -5.67
CA PHE A 25 1.00 0.27 -5.33
C PHE A 25 0.28 0.79 -6.59
N LEU A 26 0.99 1.56 -7.43
CA LEU A 26 0.40 2.13 -8.63
C LEU A 26 0.05 1.06 -9.67
N SER A 27 0.81 -0.04 -9.75
CA SER A 27 0.50 -1.17 -10.62
C SER A 27 -0.77 -1.90 -10.21
N ASN A 28 -0.94 -2.22 -8.92
CA ASN A 28 -2.15 -2.86 -8.39
C ASN A 28 -3.39 -2.01 -8.66
N PHE A 29 -3.31 -0.69 -8.45
CA PHE A 29 -4.45 0.17 -8.75
C PHE A 29 -4.72 0.30 -10.25
N ARG A 30 -3.67 0.26 -11.08
CA ARG A 30 -3.83 0.32 -12.53
C ARG A 30 -4.49 -0.94 -13.10
N SER A 31 -4.16 -2.13 -12.58
CA SER A 31 -4.82 -3.38 -13.00
C SER A 31 -6.31 -3.38 -12.63
N GLU A 32 -6.69 -2.72 -11.54
CA GLU A 32 -8.08 -2.47 -11.16
C GLU A 32 -8.78 -1.35 -11.97
N GLY A 33 -8.07 -0.69 -12.89
CA GLY A 33 -8.63 0.37 -13.75
C GLY A 33 -8.48 1.80 -13.19
N TYR A 34 -7.73 2.01 -12.11
CA TYR A 34 -7.42 3.34 -11.58
C TYR A 34 -6.12 3.88 -12.19
N THR A 35 -6.25 4.73 -13.21
CA THR A 35 -5.09 5.42 -13.83
C THR A 35 -4.79 6.78 -13.20
N ASP A 36 -5.71 7.31 -12.40
CA ASP A 36 -5.54 8.57 -11.67
C ASP A 36 -5.06 8.32 -10.24
N ILE A 37 -3.96 8.98 -9.85
CA ILE A 37 -3.30 8.77 -8.56
C ILE A 37 -4.19 9.21 -7.41
N GLU A 38 -4.95 10.30 -7.57
CA GLU A 38 -5.84 10.77 -6.51
C GLU A 38 -6.97 9.77 -6.27
N ALA A 39 -7.58 9.26 -7.34
CA ALA A 39 -8.60 8.23 -7.26
C ALA A 39 -8.07 6.95 -6.60
N ALA A 40 -6.85 6.51 -6.94
CA ALA A 40 -6.20 5.37 -6.31
C ALA A 40 -5.98 5.58 -4.79
N CYS A 41 -5.46 6.75 -4.38
CA CYS A 41 -5.26 7.06 -2.97
C CYS A 41 -6.57 7.14 -2.18
N ILE A 42 -7.64 7.70 -2.77
CA ILE A 42 -8.97 7.74 -2.15
C ILE A 42 -9.54 6.33 -1.99
N ARG A 43 -9.45 5.51 -3.04
CA ARG A 43 -9.91 4.12 -3.03
C ARG A 43 -9.17 3.29 -1.97
N TYR A 44 -7.84 3.42 -1.89
CA TYR A 44 -7.03 2.76 -0.87
C TYR A 44 -7.39 3.21 0.55
N ALA A 45 -7.55 4.52 0.78
CA ALA A 45 -7.88 5.05 2.08
C ALA A 45 -9.22 4.51 2.62
N ALA A 46 -10.15 4.15 1.73
CA ALA A 46 -11.42 3.53 2.11
C ALA A 46 -11.25 2.12 2.74
N ASP A 47 -10.15 1.42 2.45
CA ASP A 47 -9.87 0.07 3.00
C ASP A 47 -9.15 0.12 4.36
N ILE A 48 -8.54 1.26 4.72
CA ILE A 48 -7.80 1.45 5.98
C ILE A 48 -8.62 1.04 7.23
N PRO A 49 -9.91 1.39 7.38
CA PRO A 49 -10.69 0.95 8.54
C PRO A 49 -10.80 -0.57 8.66
N ILE A 50 -10.87 -1.28 7.53
CA ILE A 50 -10.96 -2.75 7.47
C ILE A 50 -9.60 -3.35 7.82
N ILE A 51 -8.52 -2.86 7.19
CA ILE A 51 -7.13 -3.29 7.41
C ILE A 51 -6.76 -3.15 8.90
N TYR A 52 -7.04 -2.00 9.50
CA TYR A 52 -6.71 -1.71 10.90
C TYR A 52 -7.79 -2.18 11.90
N ARG A 53 -8.88 -2.77 11.41
CA ARG A 53 -10.03 -3.24 12.21
C ARG A 53 -10.52 -2.21 13.24
N ARG A 54 -10.53 -0.92 12.86
CA ARG A 54 -10.94 0.20 13.74
C ARG A 54 -11.62 1.32 12.95
N PRO A 55 -12.52 2.09 13.58
CA PRO A 55 -13.22 3.18 12.90
C PRO A 55 -12.31 4.39 12.67
N PHE A 56 -12.50 5.03 11.51
CA PHE A 56 -11.92 6.33 11.16
C PHE A 56 -13.02 7.29 10.75
N LEU A 57 -12.83 8.58 11.01
CA LEU A 57 -13.68 9.63 10.42
C LEU A 57 -13.34 9.80 8.95
N GLN A 58 -14.34 10.13 8.13
CA GLN A 58 -14.11 10.42 6.70
C GLN A 58 -13.01 11.47 6.50
N SER A 59 -13.02 12.55 7.28
CA SER A 59 -11.99 13.60 7.22
C SER A 59 -10.58 13.12 7.59
N GLN A 60 -10.44 12.00 8.31
CA GLN A 60 -9.14 11.38 8.53
C GLN A 60 -8.71 10.58 7.31
N LEU A 61 -9.62 9.85 6.67
CA LEU A 61 -9.35 9.10 5.45
C LEU A 61 -8.98 10.04 4.29
N ASP A 62 -9.73 11.14 4.13
CA ASP A 62 -9.43 12.17 3.11
C ASP A 62 -8.03 12.78 3.34
N HIS A 63 -7.67 13.01 4.61
CA HIS A 63 -6.35 13.54 4.94
C HIS A 63 -5.25 12.52 4.64
N ILE A 64 -5.45 11.24 4.97
CA ILE A 64 -4.51 10.17 4.66
C ILE A 64 -4.34 10.05 3.13
N ALA A 65 -5.44 10.00 2.37
CA ALA A 65 -5.38 9.95 0.91
C ALA A 65 -4.57 11.12 0.32
N SER A 66 -4.77 12.33 0.85
CA SER A 66 -4.00 13.51 0.45
C SER A 66 -2.51 13.38 0.77
N LEU A 67 -2.14 12.83 1.93
CA LEU A 67 -0.74 12.60 2.29
C LEU A 67 -0.09 11.52 1.40
N LEU A 68 -0.80 10.43 1.11
CA LEU A 68 -0.32 9.38 0.21
C LEU A 68 -0.08 9.94 -1.20
N LYS A 69 -1.01 10.73 -1.74
CA LYS A 69 -0.85 11.40 -3.03
C LYS A 69 0.37 12.30 -3.05
N GLN A 70 0.57 13.12 -2.01
CA GLN A 70 1.74 14.00 -1.90
C GLN A 70 3.07 13.22 -1.89
N TYR A 71 3.09 12.07 -1.21
CA TYR A 71 4.26 11.19 -1.21
C TYR A 71 4.56 10.66 -2.61
N ILE A 72 3.55 10.14 -3.30
CA ILE A 72 3.67 9.64 -4.67
C ILE A 72 4.12 10.76 -5.62
N ASP A 73 3.50 11.93 -5.57
CA ASP A 73 3.86 13.07 -6.42
C ASP A 73 5.33 13.47 -6.23
N ALA A 74 5.82 13.50 -4.98
CA ALA A 74 7.22 13.77 -4.67
C ALA A 74 8.15 12.65 -5.19
N TYR A 75 7.74 11.40 -5.06
CA TYR A 75 8.47 10.24 -5.59
C TYR A 75 8.60 10.30 -7.12
N LEU A 76 7.50 10.55 -7.83
CA LEU A 76 7.46 10.69 -9.28
C LEU A 76 8.32 11.86 -9.75
N HIS A 77 8.23 13.00 -9.07
CA HIS A 77 9.07 14.16 -9.37
C HIS A 77 10.56 13.80 -9.26
N LYS A 78 10.96 13.08 -8.20
CA LYS A 78 12.34 12.60 -8.02
C LYS A 78 12.79 11.62 -9.12
N LYS A 79 11.87 10.81 -9.65
CA LYS A 79 12.12 9.84 -10.74
C LYS A 79 12.09 10.45 -12.14
N GLY A 80 11.63 11.69 -12.28
CA GLY A 80 11.52 12.38 -13.56
C GLY A 80 10.17 12.21 -14.27
N GLY A 81 9.12 11.88 -13.52
CA GLY A 81 7.74 11.76 -14.01
C GLY A 81 7.21 10.33 -14.07
N ILE A 82 5.90 10.20 -14.30
CA ILE A 82 5.20 8.91 -14.33
C ILE A 82 5.68 7.99 -15.46
N ASP A 83 6.10 8.55 -16.59
CA ASP A 83 6.64 7.78 -17.73
C ASP A 83 8.00 7.11 -17.45
N LYS A 84 8.62 7.45 -16.31
CA LYS A 84 9.87 6.83 -15.83
C LYS A 84 9.64 5.73 -14.81
N ILE A 85 8.39 5.48 -14.46
CA ILE A 85 8.01 4.38 -13.59
C ILE A 85 7.82 3.12 -14.43
N ARG A 86 8.42 2.02 -13.95
CA ARG A 86 8.07 0.69 -14.42
C ARG A 86 6.77 0.28 -13.75
N PHE A 87 5.74 0.06 -14.55
CA PHE A 87 4.55 -0.64 -14.12
C PHE A 87 4.74 -2.13 -14.34
N TYR A 88 4.44 -2.92 -13.32
CA TYR A 88 4.25 -4.36 -13.43
C TYR A 88 3.02 -4.69 -14.29
N THR A 89 3.11 -5.77 -15.07
CA THR A 89 1.94 -6.35 -15.77
C THR A 89 1.09 -7.17 -14.80
N ASP A 90 -0.15 -7.49 -15.19
CA ASP A 90 -1.04 -8.32 -14.39
C ASP A 90 -0.39 -9.68 -14.08
N GLU A 91 0.30 -10.30 -15.06
CA GLU A 91 1.02 -11.56 -14.83
C GLU A 91 2.22 -11.42 -13.88
N GLU A 92 2.89 -10.27 -13.88
CA GLU A 92 3.98 -10.00 -12.92
C GLU A 92 3.43 -9.81 -11.50
N LEU A 93 2.28 -9.16 -11.36
CA LEU A 93 1.59 -9.00 -10.08
C LEU A 93 1.09 -10.35 -9.54
N ASP A 94 0.41 -11.14 -10.37
CA ASP A 94 -0.06 -12.48 -9.99
C ASP A 94 1.10 -13.37 -9.52
N LEU A 95 2.24 -13.32 -10.21
CA LEU A 95 3.42 -14.07 -9.82
C LEU A 95 4.00 -13.59 -8.48
N MET A 96 3.98 -12.29 -8.20
CA MET A 96 4.44 -11.75 -6.91
C MET A 96 3.52 -12.23 -5.79
N ASP A 97 2.21 -12.15 -5.97
CA ASP A 97 1.22 -12.61 -4.99
C ASP A 97 1.36 -14.13 -4.71
N GLU A 98 1.60 -14.93 -5.76
CA GLU A 98 1.86 -16.36 -5.63
C GLU A 98 3.13 -16.64 -4.82
N LEU A 99 4.22 -15.91 -5.08
CA LEU A 99 5.49 -16.07 -4.37
C LEU A 99 5.37 -15.66 -2.91
N GLU A 100 4.75 -14.51 -2.62
CA GLU A 100 4.51 -14.07 -1.23
C GLU A 100 3.66 -15.08 -0.45
N THR A 101 2.64 -15.65 -1.10
CA THR A 101 1.81 -16.70 -0.50
C THR A 101 2.61 -17.97 -0.22
N GLN A 102 3.49 -18.38 -1.13
CA GLN A 102 4.34 -19.55 -0.95
C GLN A 102 5.34 -19.36 0.20
N GLU A 103 6.02 -18.22 0.26
CA GLU A 103 6.94 -17.89 1.35
C GLU A 103 6.24 -17.90 2.71
N LEU A 104 5.02 -17.34 2.79
CA LEU A 104 4.21 -17.37 4.00
C LEU A 104 3.84 -18.81 4.42
N LEU A 105 3.46 -19.66 3.46
CA LEU A 105 3.13 -21.06 3.72
C LEU A 105 4.34 -21.88 4.17
N GLU A 106 5.53 -21.60 3.62
CA GLU A 106 6.78 -22.23 4.04
C GLU A 106 7.13 -21.82 5.47
N TRP A 107 7.09 -20.52 5.79
CA TRP A 107 7.30 -20.03 7.15
C TRP A 107 6.35 -20.68 8.17
N PHE A 108 5.05 -20.78 7.84
CA PHE A 108 4.07 -21.44 8.72
C PHE A 108 4.37 -22.93 8.95
N LYS A 109 4.87 -23.65 7.93
CA LYS A 109 5.24 -25.07 8.08
C LYS A 109 6.42 -25.23 9.03
N GLU A 110 7.44 -24.37 8.91
CA GLU A 110 8.61 -24.38 9.79
C GLU A 110 8.21 -24.14 11.25
N GLU A 111 7.40 -23.11 11.52
CA GLU A 111 6.93 -22.79 12.87
C GLU A 111 6.11 -23.94 13.49
N LEU A 112 5.26 -24.59 12.69
CA LEU A 112 4.48 -25.75 13.16
C LEU A 112 5.35 -26.95 13.50
N GLU A 113 6.43 -27.19 12.76
CA GLU A 113 7.37 -28.25 13.06
C GLU A 113 8.19 -27.95 14.32
N ASP A 114 8.55 -26.69 14.56
CA ASP A 114 9.23 -26.27 15.78
C ASP A 114 8.34 -26.40 17.02
N LEU A 115 7.05 -26.06 16.92
CA LEU A 115 6.08 -26.27 18.00
C LEU A 115 5.87 -27.76 18.35
N LYS A 116 5.99 -28.67 17.39
CA LYS A 116 5.89 -30.13 17.64
C LYS A 116 7.12 -30.71 18.33
N ARG A 117 8.25 -30.01 18.30
CA ARG A 117 9.53 -30.45 18.90
C ARG A 117 9.70 -29.97 20.35
N GLN A 118 8.83 -29.10 20.84
CA GLN A 118 8.76 -28.61 22.22
C GLN A 118 7.81 -29.47 23.06
#